data_AF-A0A650F2K9-F1
#
_entry.id   AF-A0A650F2K9-F1
#
_cell.length_a   1.000
_cell.length_b   1.000
_cell.length_c   1.000
_cell.angle_alpha   90.00
_cell.angle_beta   90.00
_cell.angle_gamma   90.00
#
_symmetry.space_group_name_H-M   'P 1'
#
loop_
_entity.id
_entity.type
_entity.pdbx_description
1 polymer ?
#
loop_
_entity_poly.entity_id
_entity_poly.type
_entity_poly.pdbx_seq_one_letter_code
_entity_poly.pdbx_strand_id
1 'polypeptide(L)' 'MLHFIELIVALSIIILIVPQTPTENIVLRKLLETGFFTNYSKAKDFLFSMTWFLIFLFLILLILLNLKLF' A
#
# COMPACT_ATOMS: atom_id res chain seq x y z
N MET A 1 -5.21 -20.18 -6.22
CA MET A 1 -4.04 -19.27 -6.18
C MET A 1 -4.44 -17.82 -5.95
N LEU A 2 -5.50 -17.31 -6.59
CA LEU A 2 -5.96 -15.92 -6.43
C LEU A 2 -6.25 -15.53 -4.96
N HIS A 3 -6.87 -16.41 -4.15
CA HIS A 3 -7.10 -16.15 -2.72
C HIS A 3 -5.79 -15.97 -1.91
N PHE A 4 -4.73 -16.67 -2.30
CA PHE A 4 -3.43 -16.51 -1.65
C PHE A 4 -2.77 -15.17 -2.04
N ILE A 5 -2.94 -14.73 -3.28
CA ILE A 5 -2.51 -13.39 -3.73
C ILE A 5 -3.29 -12.31 -2.98
N GLU A 6 -4.61 -12.46 -2.83
CA GLU A 6 -5.47 -11.57 -2.04
C GLU A 6 -4.96 -11.46 -0.59
N LEU A 7 -4.62 -12.58 0.04
CA LEU A 7 -4.05 -12.60 1.39
C LEU A 7 -2.72 -11.82 1.47
N ILE A 8 -1.81 -12.02 0.52
CA ILE A 8 -0.52 -11.29 0.48
C ILE A 8 -0.76 -9.79 0.32
N VAL A 9 -1.68 -9.39 -0.56
CA VAL A 9 -2.02 -7.97 -0.77
C VAL A 9 -2.62 -7.38 0.50
N ALA A 10 -3.53 -8.09 1.17
CA ALA A 10 -4.13 -7.64 2.43
C ALA A 10 -3.08 -7.44 3.53
N LEU A 11 -2.16 -8.40 3.71
CA LEU A 11 -1.06 -8.27 4.67
C LEU A 11 -0.13 -7.11 4.31
N SER A 12 0.15 -6.91 3.02
CA SER A 12 0.98 -5.80 2.54
C SER A 12 0.34 -4.44 2.84
N ILE A 13 -0.98 -4.32 2.68
CA ILE A 13 -1.75 -3.12 3.04
C ILE A 13 -1.64 -2.85 4.55
N ILE A 14 -1.81 -3.87 5.39
CA ILE A 14 -1.70 -3.71 6.85
C ILE A 14 -0.30 -3.22 7.23
N ILE A 15 0.74 -3.89 6.74
CA ILE A 15 2.14 -3.53 7.02
C ILE A 15 2.45 -2.12 6.50
N LEU A 16 1.87 -1.71 5.37
CA LEU A 16 2.12 -0.39 4.80
C LEU A 16 1.36 0.71 5.54
N ILE A 17 0.08 0.50 5.90
CA ILE A 17 -0.80 1.56 6.45
C ILE A 17 -0.64 1.72 7.96
N VAL A 18 -0.53 0.64 8.73
CA VAL A 18 -0.44 0.69 10.20
C VAL A 18 0.66 1.64 10.71
N PRO A 19 1.90 1.62 10.18
CA PRO A 19 2.96 2.54 10.62
C PRO A 19 2.84 3.97 10.06
N GLN A 20 1.79 4.31 9.30
CA GLN A 20 1.53 5.65 8.79
C GLN A 20 0.60 6.42 9.73
N THR A 21 1.14 7.05 10.77
CA THR A 21 0.35 7.92 11.65
C THR A 21 0.59 9.41 11.33
N PRO A 22 -0.34 10.32 11.69
CA PRO A 22 -0.16 11.75 11.44
C PRO A 22 1.04 12.37 12.15
N THR A 23 1.40 11.85 13.33
CA THR A 23 2.52 12.31 14.15
C THR A 23 3.84 11.65 13.74
N GLU A 24 3.84 10.34 13.50
CA GLU A 24 5.02 9.61 13.05
C GLU A 24 4.67 8.67 11.90
N ASN A 25 5.02 9.07 10.68
CA ASN A 25 4.95 8.20 9.51
C ASN A 25 6.31 7.50 9.31
N ILE A 26 6.47 6.33 9.92
CA ILE A 26 7.74 5.57 9.90
C ILE A 26 8.10 5.16 8.47
N VAL A 27 7.12 4.78 7.67
CA VAL A 27 7.33 4.36 6.27
C VAL A 27 7.86 5.53 5.44
N LEU A 28 7.27 6.71 5.58
CA LEU A 28 7.72 7.91 4.89
C LEU A 28 9.12 8.33 5.33
N ARG A 29 9.43 8.25 6.63
CA ARG A 29 10.78 8.50 7.15
C ARG A 29 11.79 7.55 6.52
N LYS A 30 11.48 6.25 6.51
CA LYS A 30 12.35 5.23 5.90
C LYS A 30 12.52 5.42 4.39
N LEU A 31 11.46 5.79 3.69
CA LEU A 31 11.50 6.16 2.25
C LEU A 31 12.44 7.33 1.99
N LEU A 32 12.47 8.34 2.86
CA LEU A 32 13.38 9.48 2.73
C LEU A 32 14.82 9.12 3.07
N GLU A 33 15.04 8.28 4.08
CA GLU A 33 16.37 7.78 4.44
C GLU A 33 17.05 7.00 3.29
N THR A 34 16.29 6.47 2.33
CA THR A 34 16.87 5.80 1.14
C THR A 34 17.58 6.76 0.17
N GLY A 35 17.31 8.06 0.25
CA GLY A 35 17.81 9.04 -0.72
C GLY A 35 17.17 8.96 -2.12
N PHE A 36 16.17 8.09 -2.33
CA PHE A 36 15.49 7.93 -3.62
C PHE A 36 14.62 9.14 -3.99
N PHE A 37 14.10 9.85 -2.99
CA PHE A 37 13.26 11.03 -3.18
C PHE A 37 13.99 12.31 -2.81
N THR A 38 13.83 13.33 -3.65
CA THR A 38 14.51 14.63 -3.49
C THR A 38 13.99 15.45 -2.31
N ASN A 39 12.73 15.23 -1.89
CA ASN A 39 12.15 15.91 -0.75
C ASN A 39 11.00 15.12 -0.13
N TYR A 40 10.59 15.54 1.07
CA TYR A 40 9.50 14.96 1.84
C TYR A 40 8.18 14.91 1.06
N SER A 41 7.84 15.98 0.32
CA SER A 41 6.60 16.07 -0.43
C SER A 41 6.50 14.95 -1.47
N LYS A 42 7.53 14.77 -2.30
CA LYS A 42 7.51 13.73 -3.34
C LYS A 42 7.43 12.31 -2.76
N ALA A 43 8.13 12.05 -1.65
CA ALA A 43 8.04 10.76 -0.98
C ALA A 43 6.64 10.52 -0.39
N LYS A 44 6.01 11.57 0.15
CA LYS A 44 4.63 11.51 0.66
C LYS A 44 3.63 11.25 -0.47
N ASP A 45 3.76 11.95 -1.58
CA ASP A 45 2.88 11.80 -2.75
C ASP A 45 3.00 10.39 -3.33
N PHE A 46 4.23 9.85 -3.43
CA PHE A 46 4.48 8.47 -3.82
C PHE A 46 3.84 7.48 -2.85
N LEU A 47 4.07 7.64 -1.54
CA LEU A 47 3.52 6.74 -0.53
C LEU A 47 1.97 6.75 -0.55
N PHE A 48 1.38 7.93 -0.73
CA PHE A 48 -0.07 8.09 -0.89
C PHE A 48 -0.57 7.37 -2.14
N SER A 49 0.06 7.60 -3.29
CA SER A 49 -0.29 6.93 -4.55
C SER A 49 -0.16 5.41 -4.45
N MET A 50 0.91 4.91 -3.82
CA MET A 50 1.15 3.48 -3.62
C MET A 50 0.11 2.85 -2.69
N THR A 51 -0.25 3.56 -1.61
CA THR A 51 -1.27 3.11 -0.66
C THR A 51 -2.62 2.99 -1.36
N TRP A 52 -3.04 4.01 -2.12
CA TRP A 52 -4.27 3.96 -2.89
C TRP A 52 -4.26 2.88 -3.96
N PHE A 53 -3.14 2.72 -4.68
CA PHE A 53 -2.98 1.65 -5.66
C PHE A 53 -3.20 0.27 -5.02
N LEU A 54 -2.61 0.00 -3.87
CA LEU A 54 -2.79 -1.28 -3.16
C LEU A 54 -4.24 -1.49 -2.70
N ILE A 55 -4.89 -0.44 -2.17
CA ILE A 55 -6.31 -0.52 -1.78
C ILE A 55 -7.19 -0.84 -3.00
N PHE A 56 -7.00 -0.14 -4.12
CA PHE A 56 -7.75 -0.42 -5.34
C PHE A 56 -7.48 -1.83 -5.88
N LEU A 57 -6.23 -2.26 -5.87
CA LEU A 57 -5.87 -3.62 -6.28
C LEU A 57 -6.57 -4.67 -5.41
N PHE A 58 -6.60 -4.46 -4.09
CA PHE A 58 -7.32 -5.34 -3.17
C PHE A 58 -8.81 -5.39 -3.45
N LEU A 59 -9.46 -4.25 -3.69
CA LEU A 59 -10.88 -4.20 -4.01
C LEU A 59 -11.20 -4.90 -5.34
N ILE A 60 -10.36 -4.73 -6.36
CA ILE A 60 -10.52 -5.42 -7.64
C ILE A 60 -10.41 -6.94 -7.44
N LEU A 61 -9.40 -7.40 -6.69
CA LEU A 61 -9.27 -8.82 -6.35
C LEU A 61 -10.51 -9.31 -5.61
N LEU A 62 -10.94 -8.62 -4.55
CA LEU A 62 -12.14 -8.98 -3.79
C LEU A 62 -13.36 -9.16 -4.69
N ILE A 63 -13.59 -8.25 -5.63
CA ILE A 63 -14.71 -8.32 -6.57
C ILE A 63 -14.56 -9.51 -7.51
N LEU A 64 -13.39 -9.70 -8.12
CA LEU A 64 -13.14 -10.80 -9.05
C LEU A 64 -13.35 -12.17 -8.38
N LEU A 65 -12.88 -12.32 -7.14
CA LEU A 65 -13.00 -13.56 -6.38
C LEU A 65 -14.43 -13.81 -5.86
N ASN A 66 -15.14 -12.79 -5.36
CA ASN A 66 -16.50 -12.98 -4.84
C ASN A 66 -17.56 -13.13 -5.94
N LEU A 67 -17.41 -12.42 -7.07
CA LEU A 67 -18.36 -12.54 -8.19
C LEU A 67 -18.16 -13.82 -9.01
N LYS A 68 -17.21 -14.70 -8.62
CA LYS A 68 -16.83 -15.90 -9.38
C LYS A 68 -16.64 -15.58 -10.87
N LEU A 69 -16.04 -14.43 -11.14
CA LEU A 69 -15.66 -14.06 -12.51
C LEU A 69 -14.57 -15.00 -13.05
N PHE A 70 -13.97 -15.81 -12.17
CA PHE A 70 -13.07 -16.92 -12.44
C PHE A 70 -13.34 -18.08 -11.47
#